data_AF-A0A2G9UJG9-F1
#
_entry.id   AF-A0A2G9UJG9-F1
#
_cell.length_a   1.000
_cell.length_b   1.000
_cell.length_c   1.000
_cell.angle_alpha   90.00
_cell.angle_beta   90.00
_cell.angle_gamma   90.00
#
_symmetry.space_group_name_H-M   'P 1'
#
loop_
_entity.id
_entity.type
_entity.pdbx_description
1 polymer ?
#
loop_
_entity_poly.entity_id
_entity_poly.type
_entity_poly.pdbx_seq_one_letter_code
_entity_poly.pdbx_strand_id
1 'polypeptide(L)'
;MSVGKGRRGGGCGVSYGNWKTASGFKSDYPFVPLLFTIGFFMVKIFEEIMGKFCGHEDYEEDRRKHAATFISVIPDIEINDCADNQSANSKVKIVKSLTFVVALMFHASLEGFAFGVQETTISVASLFCGIIVHKAVVSFSVGMRLIEAHPNRRWLVVTLICIVALVTPIGGTMGIILEDSAMNGQTKDAVTCVLLSLALGTFIYITFFEVSHLP
;
A
#
# COMPACT_ATOMS: atom_id res chain seq x y z
N MET A 1 33.65 37.90 7.06
CA MET A 1 32.78 37.54 5.92
C MET A 1 33.26 36.19 5.41
N SER A 2 32.64 35.09 5.85
CA SER A 2 32.93 33.76 5.32
C SER A 2 31.64 32.94 5.30
N VAL A 3 31.46 32.28 4.17
CA VAL A 3 30.20 31.90 3.54
C VAL A 3 29.51 30.77 4.29
N GLY A 4 28.18 30.89 4.41
CA GLY A 4 27.33 30.00 5.19
C GLY A 4 27.33 28.56 4.67
N LYS A 5 27.40 27.62 5.62
CA LYS A 5 27.06 26.20 5.43
C LYS A 5 25.59 26.11 5.01
N GLY A 6 25.36 25.96 3.70
CA GLY A 6 24.05 25.63 3.15
C GLY A 6 23.59 24.27 3.66
N ARG A 7 22.54 24.27 4.50
CA ARG A 7 21.75 23.11 4.88
C ARG A 7 21.22 22.42 3.62
N ARG A 8 21.87 21.35 3.16
CA ARG A 8 21.29 20.46 2.14
C ARG A 8 20.31 19.50 2.83
N GLY A 9 19.11 20.00 3.11
CA GLY A 9 17.94 19.13 3.23
C GLY A 9 17.58 18.66 1.81
N GLY A 10 17.99 17.44 1.46
CA GLY A 10 17.69 16.83 0.16
C GLY A 10 16.23 16.40 0.08
N GLY A 11 15.33 17.33 -0.22
CA GLY A 11 13.95 16.98 -0.57
C GLY A 11 13.87 16.39 -1.98
N CYS A 12 12.87 15.53 -2.24
CA CYS A 12 12.55 14.94 -3.55
C CYS A 12 12.66 15.95 -4.71
N GLY A 13 12.18 17.19 -4.50
CA GLY A 13 12.22 18.25 -5.51
C GLY A 13 13.63 18.76 -5.86
N VAL A 14 14.57 18.73 -4.93
CA VAL A 14 15.96 19.17 -5.15
C VAL A 14 16.77 18.11 -5.88
N SER A 15 16.58 16.82 -5.53
CA SER A 15 17.24 15.71 -6.24
C SER A 15 16.73 15.60 -7.69
N TYR A 16 15.40 15.66 -7.87
CA TYR A 16 14.78 15.68 -9.20
C TYR A 16 15.23 16.90 -10.04
N GLY A 17 15.30 18.10 -9.44
CA GLY A 17 15.78 19.30 -10.12
C GLY A 17 17.24 19.18 -10.58
N ASN A 18 18.10 18.58 -9.77
CA ASN A 18 19.50 18.35 -10.12
C ASN A 18 19.65 17.33 -11.26
N TRP A 19 18.86 16.25 -11.26
CA TRP A 19 18.85 15.23 -12.32
C TRP A 19 18.28 15.77 -13.64
N LYS A 20 17.23 16.59 -13.58
CA LYS A 20 16.65 17.29 -14.73
C LYS A 20 17.62 18.28 -15.37
N THR A 21 18.41 18.98 -14.54
CA THR A 21 19.41 19.95 -15.00
C THR A 21 20.63 19.24 -15.62
N ALA A 22 21.02 18.07 -15.11
CA ALA A 22 22.13 17.26 -15.64
C ALA A 22 21.80 16.53 -16.95
N SER A 23 20.53 16.23 -17.21
CA SER A 23 20.06 15.47 -18.40
C SER A 23 19.65 16.35 -19.59
N GLY A 24 19.70 17.68 -19.47
CA GLY A 24 19.37 18.61 -20.55
C GLY A 24 17.89 18.59 -20.99
N PHE A 25 17.02 17.92 -20.23
CA PHE A 25 15.65 17.62 -20.64
C PHE A 25 14.69 18.74 -20.19
N LYS A 26 14.38 19.68 -21.10
CA LYS A 26 13.30 20.67 -20.93
C LYS A 26 11.94 19.99 -21.07
N SER A 27 11.45 19.41 -19.99
CA SER A 27 10.11 18.83 -19.95
C SER A 27 9.37 19.35 -18.72
N ASP A 28 8.31 20.13 -18.94
CA ASP A 28 7.41 20.66 -17.91
C ASP A 28 6.33 19.65 -17.49
N TYR A 29 6.61 18.35 -17.67
CA TYR A 29 5.68 17.29 -17.29
C TYR A 29 5.75 17.02 -15.78
N PRO A 30 4.62 16.94 -15.08
CA PRO A 30 4.60 16.69 -13.65
C PRO A 30 4.76 15.19 -13.37
N PHE A 31 6.02 14.71 -13.35
CA PHE A 31 6.37 13.30 -13.13
C PHE A 31 5.87 12.75 -11.80
N VAL A 32 5.77 13.60 -10.77
CA VAL A 32 5.31 13.22 -9.43
C VAL A 32 3.83 12.75 -9.47
N PRO A 33 2.88 13.50 -10.07
CA PRO A 33 1.53 13.00 -10.39
C PRO A 33 1.46 11.70 -11.19
N LEU A 34 2.34 11.52 -12.17
CA LEU A 34 2.36 10.28 -12.95
C LEU A 34 2.74 9.08 -12.05
N LEU A 35 3.76 9.22 -11.21
CA LEU A 35 4.12 8.20 -10.23
C LEU A 35 3.01 7.93 -9.21
N PHE A 36 2.21 8.93 -8.81
CA PHE A 36 1.03 8.70 -7.98
C PHE A 36 0.00 7.81 -8.67
N THR A 37 -0.32 8.09 -9.93
CA THR A 37 -1.27 7.27 -10.69
C THR A 37 -0.77 5.84 -10.89
N ILE A 38 0.53 5.67 -11.16
CA ILE A 38 1.16 4.35 -11.25
C ILE A 38 1.04 3.61 -9.92
N GLY A 39 1.35 4.25 -8.80
CA GLY A 39 1.24 3.65 -7.46
C GLY A 39 -0.18 3.14 -7.17
N PHE A 40 -1.20 3.91 -7.54
CA PHE A 40 -2.61 3.53 -7.42
C PHE A 40 -2.94 2.27 -8.25
N PHE A 41 -2.57 2.24 -9.52
CA PHE A 41 -2.81 1.08 -10.40
C PHE A 41 -1.97 -0.14 -10.02
N MET A 42 -0.80 0.05 -9.42
CA MET A 42 0.07 -1.04 -8.99
C MET A 42 -0.64 -1.92 -7.95
N VAL A 43 -1.34 -1.31 -6.98
CA VAL A 43 -2.11 -2.07 -5.98
C VAL A 43 -3.17 -2.95 -6.65
N LYS A 44 -3.87 -2.42 -7.66
CA LYS A 44 -4.88 -3.18 -8.42
C LYS A 44 -4.29 -4.37 -9.17
N ILE A 45 -3.13 -4.18 -9.79
CA ILE A 45 -2.42 -5.25 -10.48
C ILE A 45 -1.95 -6.31 -9.46
N PHE A 46 -1.44 -5.89 -8.30
CA PHE A 46 -0.97 -6.80 -7.26
C PHE A 46 -2.12 -7.62 -6.63
N GLU A 47 -3.26 -6.99 -6.38
CA GLU A 47 -4.50 -7.66 -5.97
C GLU A 47 -4.92 -8.75 -6.97
N GLU A 48 -4.93 -8.42 -8.27
CA GLU A 48 -5.27 -9.35 -9.36
C GLU A 48 -4.27 -10.50 -9.49
N ILE A 49 -2.97 -10.21 -9.36
CA ILE A 49 -1.90 -11.21 -9.37
C ILE A 49 -2.05 -12.15 -8.18
N MET A 50 -2.19 -11.63 -6.97
CA MET A 50 -2.40 -12.45 -5.76
C MET A 50 -3.70 -13.26 -5.86
N GLY A 51 -4.77 -12.70 -6.40
CA GLY A 51 -6.02 -13.41 -6.66
C GLY A 51 -5.86 -14.58 -7.65
N LYS A 52 -5.01 -14.41 -8.67
CA LYS A 52 -4.66 -15.48 -9.60
C LYS A 52 -3.73 -16.54 -9.00
N PHE A 53 -2.75 -16.14 -8.18
CA PHE A 53 -1.82 -17.06 -7.51
C PHE A 53 -2.47 -17.84 -6.35
N CYS A 54 -3.36 -17.21 -5.58
CA CYS A 54 -4.18 -17.90 -4.57
C CYS A 54 -5.41 -18.60 -5.17
N GLY A 55 -5.66 -18.44 -6.47
CA GLY A 55 -6.78 -19.02 -7.21
C GLY A 55 -6.52 -20.41 -7.78
N HIS A 56 -5.61 -21.21 -7.21
CA HIS A 56 -5.56 -22.66 -7.46
C HIS A 56 -6.36 -23.46 -6.44
N GLU A 57 -7.34 -22.85 -5.76
CA GLU A 57 -8.49 -23.58 -5.21
C GLU A 57 -9.76 -22.75 -5.52
N ASP A 58 -10.53 -23.24 -6.50
CA ASP A 58 -11.93 -22.92 -6.83
C ASP A 58 -12.30 -21.54 -7.39
N TYR A 59 -11.81 -21.25 -8.60
CA TYR A 59 -12.42 -20.31 -9.56
C TYR A 59 -13.58 -20.94 -10.36
N GLU A 60 -14.45 -21.73 -9.72
CA GLU A 60 -15.65 -22.36 -10.33
C GLU A 60 -16.98 -21.79 -9.78
N GLU A 61 -16.98 -20.62 -9.11
CA GLU A 61 -18.20 -20.00 -8.57
C GLU A 61 -18.54 -18.63 -9.21
N ASP A 62 -18.04 -18.36 -10.43
CA ASP A 62 -18.26 -17.06 -11.12
C ASP A 62 -19.17 -17.13 -12.36
N ARG A 63 -19.62 -18.33 -12.78
CA ARG A 63 -20.56 -18.46 -13.91
C ARG A 63 -22.04 -18.64 -13.54
N ARG A 64 -22.37 -18.88 -12.27
CA ARG A 64 -23.77 -19.17 -11.86
C ARG A 64 -24.53 -17.95 -11.33
N LYS A 65 -23.85 -16.85 -10.98
CA LYS A 65 -24.46 -15.68 -10.33
C LYS A 65 -25.22 -14.75 -11.29
N HIS A 66 -24.86 -14.72 -12.57
CA HIS A 66 -25.60 -13.93 -13.57
C HIS A 66 -27.00 -14.48 -13.90
N ALA A 67 -27.27 -15.76 -13.59
CA ALA A 67 -28.61 -16.33 -13.77
C ALA A 67 -29.54 -16.08 -12.57
N ALA A 68 -28.98 -15.93 -11.35
CA ALA A 68 -29.76 -15.74 -10.13
C ALA A 68 -30.26 -14.29 -9.95
N THR A 69 -29.50 -13.30 -10.46
CA THR A 69 -29.92 -11.88 -10.43
C THR A 69 -31.16 -11.59 -11.27
N PHE A 70 -31.48 -12.43 -12.27
CA PHE A 70 -32.70 -12.25 -13.05
C PHE A 70 -33.97 -12.73 -12.31
N ILE A 71 -33.82 -13.58 -11.28
CA ILE A 71 -34.93 -14.10 -10.50
C ILE A 71 -35.34 -13.11 -9.38
N SER A 72 -34.44 -12.26 -8.90
CA SER A 72 -34.72 -11.30 -7.81
C SER A 72 -35.44 -10.02 -8.26
N VAL A 73 -35.93 -9.94 -9.51
CA VAL A 73 -36.65 -8.76 -10.04
C VAL A 73 -38.18 -8.91 -9.94
N ILE A 74 -38.69 -10.02 -9.43
CA ILE A 74 -40.13 -10.16 -9.13
C ILE A 74 -40.37 -9.76 -7.67
N PRO A 75 -41.16 -8.70 -7.38
CA PRO A 75 -41.44 -8.30 -6.02
C PRO A 75 -42.50 -9.22 -5.39
N ASP A 76 -42.40 -9.33 -4.06
CA ASP A 76 -43.43 -9.79 -3.12
C ASP A 76 -43.88 -11.25 -3.21
N ILE A 77 -43.30 -12.10 -2.36
CA ILE A 77 -43.98 -13.15 -1.55
C ILE A 77 -42.95 -13.67 -0.52
N GLU A 78 -43.37 -13.74 0.75
CA GLU A 78 -42.61 -14.26 1.88
C GLU A 78 -42.03 -15.66 1.62
N ILE A 79 -40.69 -15.79 1.54
CA ILE A 79 -40.00 -17.05 1.80
C ILE A 79 -38.83 -16.80 2.75
N ASN A 80 -38.89 -17.50 3.87
CA ASN A 80 -37.89 -17.61 4.92
C ASN A 80 -36.54 -18.11 4.36
N ASP A 81 -35.60 -17.20 4.08
CA ASP A 81 -34.22 -17.54 3.66
C ASP A 81 -33.19 -16.78 4.50
N CYS A 82 -32.96 -17.32 5.71
CA CYS A 82 -32.11 -16.72 6.74
C CYS A 82 -30.67 -17.28 6.78
N ALA A 83 -30.30 -18.18 5.85
CA ALA A 83 -28.97 -18.81 5.82
C ALA A 83 -28.06 -18.35 4.67
N ASP A 84 -28.61 -17.97 3.51
CA ASP A 84 -27.80 -17.62 2.33
C ASP A 84 -27.26 -16.17 2.37
N ASN A 85 -28.08 -15.23 2.85
CA ASN A 85 -27.71 -13.81 2.99
C ASN A 85 -26.58 -13.56 4.03
N GLN A 86 -26.41 -14.44 5.01
CA GLN A 86 -25.36 -14.30 6.03
C GLN A 86 -23.99 -14.78 5.50
N SER A 87 -23.99 -15.77 4.60
CA SER A 87 -22.79 -16.30 3.93
C SER A 87 -22.23 -15.30 2.91
N ALA A 88 -23.09 -14.74 2.06
CA ALA A 88 -22.69 -13.74 1.06
C ALA A 88 -22.12 -12.46 1.71
N ASN A 89 -22.77 -11.93 2.74
CA ASN A 89 -22.30 -10.73 3.46
C ASN A 89 -20.97 -11.00 4.22
N SER A 90 -20.80 -12.21 4.78
CA SER A 90 -19.55 -12.61 5.44
C SER A 90 -18.40 -12.77 4.45
N LYS A 91 -18.63 -13.39 3.28
CA LYS A 91 -17.62 -13.48 2.21
C LYS A 91 -17.18 -12.10 1.76
N VAL A 92 -18.13 -11.18 1.53
CA VAL A 92 -17.84 -9.78 1.15
C VAL A 92 -16.99 -9.07 2.21
N LYS A 93 -17.28 -9.22 3.51
CA LYS A 93 -16.46 -8.61 4.58
C LYS A 93 -15.04 -9.17 4.62
N ILE A 94 -14.88 -10.48 4.42
CA ILE A 94 -13.57 -11.15 4.41
C ILE A 94 -12.72 -10.69 3.24
N VAL A 95 -13.25 -10.71 2.01
CA VAL A 95 -12.47 -10.27 0.84
C VAL A 95 -12.05 -8.82 0.99
N LYS A 96 -12.90 -7.96 1.55
CA LYS A 96 -12.57 -6.55 1.80
C LYS A 96 -11.44 -6.38 2.81
N SER A 97 -11.52 -7.10 3.92
CA SER A 97 -10.46 -7.08 4.92
C SER A 97 -9.14 -7.62 4.34
N LEU A 98 -9.19 -8.64 3.49
CA LEU A 98 -8.01 -9.21 2.84
C LEU A 98 -7.41 -8.23 1.83
N THR A 99 -8.21 -7.67 0.94
CA THR A 99 -7.81 -6.65 -0.04
C THR A 99 -7.12 -5.46 0.65
N PHE A 100 -7.70 -4.98 1.75
CA PHE A 100 -7.13 -3.91 2.56
C PHE A 100 -5.77 -4.28 3.16
N VAL A 101 -5.64 -5.48 3.74
CA VAL A 101 -4.37 -5.95 4.31
C VAL A 101 -3.31 -6.14 3.23
N VAL A 102 -3.67 -6.65 2.04
CA VAL A 102 -2.76 -6.78 0.89
C VAL A 102 -2.25 -5.42 0.42
N ALA A 103 -3.14 -4.43 0.28
CA ALA A 103 -2.74 -3.07 -0.07
C ALA A 103 -1.76 -2.47 0.95
N LEU A 104 -2.00 -2.71 2.25
CA LEU A 104 -1.12 -2.27 3.33
C LEU A 104 0.23 -2.97 3.33
N MET A 105 0.29 -4.28 3.02
CA MET A 105 1.55 -4.99 2.86
C MET A 105 2.37 -4.40 1.71
N PHE A 106 1.72 -4.10 0.58
CA PHE A 106 2.41 -3.47 -0.54
C PHE A 106 2.88 -2.03 -0.22
N HIS A 107 2.08 -1.24 0.48
CA HIS A 107 2.52 0.07 0.98
C HIS A 107 3.73 -0.05 1.91
N ALA A 108 3.68 -0.98 2.87
CA ALA A 108 4.75 -1.20 3.84
C ALA A 108 6.05 -1.70 3.19
N SER A 109 5.99 -2.45 2.10
CA SER A 109 7.18 -2.94 1.40
C SER A 109 7.92 -1.82 0.67
N LEU A 110 7.19 -0.94 -0.03
CA LEU A 110 7.75 0.23 -0.71
C LEU A 110 8.40 1.21 0.27
N GLU A 111 7.71 1.49 1.38
CA GLU A 111 8.20 2.34 2.46
C GLU A 111 9.47 1.77 3.11
N GLY A 112 9.45 0.46 3.42
CA GLY A 112 10.61 -0.24 3.99
C GLY A 112 11.81 -0.22 3.04
N PHE A 113 11.59 -0.49 1.76
CA PHE A 113 12.65 -0.44 0.76
C PHE A 113 13.27 0.96 0.67
N ALA A 114 12.45 2.00 0.59
CA ALA A 114 12.93 3.36 0.50
C ALA A 114 13.74 3.79 1.74
N PHE A 115 13.34 3.30 2.92
CA PHE A 115 14.10 3.47 4.16
C PHE A 115 15.48 2.80 4.07
N GLY A 116 15.55 1.58 3.54
CA GLY A 116 16.78 0.80 3.44
C GLY A 116 17.80 1.34 2.42
N VAL A 117 17.36 2.10 1.42
CA VAL A 117 18.26 2.69 0.39
C VAL A 117 18.94 3.99 0.86
N GLN A 118 18.54 4.51 2.03
CA GLN A 118 19.00 5.82 2.50
C GLN A 118 20.39 5.75 3.16
N GLU A 119 21.36 6.46 2.56
CA GLU A 119 22.76 6.44 3.03
C GLU A 119 23.04 7.42 4.19
N THR A 120 22.39 8.59 4.16
CA THR A 120 22.70 9.68 5.09
C THR A 120 21.99 9.49 6.43
N THR A 121 22.74 9.51 7.53
CA THR A 121 22.21 9.37 8.90
C THR A 121 21.06 10.33 9.23
N ILE A 122 21.10 11.56 8.73
CA ILE A 122 20.04 12.57 8.93
C ILE A 122 18.73 12.13 8.26
N SER A 123 18.78 11.68 7.01
CA SER A 123 17.59 11.23 6.29
C SER A 123 17.09 9.89 6.83
N VAL A 124 17.98 8.97 7.21
CA VAL A 124 17.61 7.71 7.89
C VAL A 124 16.85 8.03 9.17
N ALA A 125 17.37 8.92 10.03
CA ALA A 125 16.71 9.31 11.27
C ALA A 125 15.36 10.00 11.03
N SER A 126 15.27 10.88 10.01
CA SER A 126 14.03 11.55 9.64
C SER A 126 12.97 10.57 9.14
N LEU A 127 13.34 9.64 8.25
CA LEU A 127 12.44 8.61 7.74
C LEU A 127 12.04 7.65 8.85
N PHE A 128 12.97 7.21 9.69
CA PHE A 128 12.69 6.32 10.81
C PHE A 128 11.66 6.89 11.78
N CYS A 129 11.83 8.16 12.18
CA CYS A 129 10.88 8.85 13.04
C CYS A 129 9.49 8.93 12.40
N GLY A 130 9.43 9.27 11.11
CA GLY A 130 8.19 9.28 10.33
C GLY A 130 7.51 7.91 10.27
N ILE A 131 8.28 6.87 9.96
CA ILE A 131 7.81 5.48 9.86
C ILE A 131 7.26 5.00 11.20
N ILE A 132 7.92 5.26 12.33
CA ILE A 132 7.41 4.83 13.65
C ILE A 132 6.02 5.43 13.92
N VAL A 133 5.89 6.75 13.77
CA VAL A 133 4.62 7.43 14.05
C VAL A 133 3.54 6.97 13.08
N HIS A 134 3.86 6.89 11.80
CA HIS A 134 2.94 6.43 10.74
C HIS A 134 2.49 4.98 10.97
N LYS A 135 3.42 4.06 11.25
CA LYS A 135 3.11 2.64 11.54
C LYS A 135 2.27 2.48 12.79
N ALA A 136 2.50 3.29 13.83
CA ALA A 136 1.69 3.25 15.04
C ALA A 136 0.23 3.64 14.74
N VAL A 137 0.02 4.76 14.03
CA VAL A 137 -1.34 5.22 13.68
C VAL A 137 -2.04 4.24 12.72
N VAL A 138 -1.32 3.76 11.70
CA VAL A 138 -1.86 2.79 10.73
C VAL A 138 -2.21 1.47 11.42
N SER A 139 -1.31 0.88 12.20
CA SER A 139 -1.58 -0.40 12.89
C SER A 139 -2.73 -0.29 13.89
N PHE A 140 -2.88 0.85 14.57
CA PHE A 140 -4.00 1.13 15.45
C PHE A 140 -5.33 1.19 14.67
N SER A 141 -5.39 1.97 13.58
CA SER A 141 -6.60 2.09 12.74
C SER A 141 -7.01 0.73 12.17
N VAL A 142 -6.05 0.01 11.56
CA VAL A 142 -6.24 -1.33 11.00
C VAL A 142 -6.73 -2.32 12.06
N GLY A 143 -6.13 -2.28 13.26
CA GLY A 143 -6.51 -3.14 14.36
C GLY A 143 -7.95 -2.94 14.80
N MET A 144 -8.41 -1.69 14.93
CA MET A 144 -9.81 -1.40 15.25
C MET A 144 -10.78 -1.95 14.19
N ARG A 145 -10.50 -1.68 12.90
CA ARG A 145 -11.32 -2.16 11.78
C ARG A 145 -11.41 -3.69 11.73
N LEU A 146 -10.30 -4.36 12.02
CA LEU A 146 -10.22 -5.81 11.97
C LEU A 146 -10.86 -6.50 13.18
N ILE A 147 -10.85 -5.85 14.36
CA ILE A 147 -11.61 -6.30 15.54
C ILE A 147 -13.12 -6.18 15.28
N GLU A 148 -13.58 -5.11 14.64
CA GLU A 148 -14.99 -4.94 14.24
C GLU A 148 -15.43 -5.97 13.20
N ALA A 149 -14.56 -6.28 12.23
CA ALA A 149 -14.85 -7.29 11.21
C ALA A 149 -14.87 -8.73 11.77
N HIS A 150 -14.04 -9.03 12.78
CA HIS A 150 -13.85 -10.38 13.31
C HIS A 150 -13.82 -10.43 14.86
N PRO A 151 -14.95 -10.14 15.53
CA PRO A 151 -15.00 -10.01 17.00
C PRO A 151 -14.62 -11.28 17.75
N ASN A 152 -14.81 -12.46 17.14
CA ASN A 152 -14.54 -13.76 17.75
C ASN A 152 -13.15 -14.36 17.42
N ARG A 153 -12.33 -13.68 16.59
CA ARG A 153 -11.01 -14.20 16.13
C ARG A 153 -9.87 -13.19 16.35
N ARG A 154 -9.71 -12.72 17.59
CA ARG A 154 -8.65 -11.76 17.99
C ARG A 154 -7.24 -12.24 17.62
N TRP A 155 -6.97 -13.54 17.68
CA TRP A 155 -5.69 -14.12 17.27
C TRP A 155 -5.36 -13.86 15.79
N LEU A 156 -6.34 -13.98 14.90
CA LEU A 156 -6.18 -13.69 13.47
C LEU A 156 -5.82 -12.22 13.26
N VAL A 157 -6.49 -11.32 13.99
CA VAL A 157 -6.22 -9.87 13.96
C VAL A 157 -4.77 -9.58 14.31
N VAL A 158 -4.30 -10.12 15.43
CA VAL A 158 -2.91 -9.94 15.89
C VAL A 158 -1.93 -10.49 14.86
N THR A 159 -2.18 -11.69 14.32
CA THR A 159 -1.33 -12.29 13.29
C THR A 159 -1.23 -11.42 12.04
N LEU A 160 -2.35 -10.87 11.53
CA LEU A 160 -2.33 -10.01 10.35
C LEU A 160 -1.57 -8.70 10.59
N ILE A 161 -1.75 -8.06 11.75
CA ILE A 161 -0.99 -6.86 12.12
C ILE A 161 0.50 -7.17 12.22
N CYS A 162 0.87 -8.30 12.83
CA CYS A 162 2.25 -8.75 12.90
C CYS A 162 2.86 -8.99 11.51
N ILE A 163 2.12 -9.61 10.60
CA ILE A 163 2.59 -9.81 9.21
C ILE A 163 2.85 -8.46 8.55
N VAL A 164 1.90 -7.52 8.60
CA VAL A 164 2.07 -6.17 8.04
C VAL A 164 3.28 -5.44 8.65
N ALA A 165 3.50 -5.60 9.96
CA ALA A 165 4.68 -5.04 10.63
C ALA A 165 5.99 -5.63 10.10
N LEU A 166 6.05 -6.96 9.89
CA LEU A 166 7.22 -7.69 9.38
C LEU A 166 7.56 -7.36 7.91
N VAL A 167 6.60 -6.90 7.10
CA VAL A 167 6.89 -6.50 5.72
C VAL A 167 7.85 -5.31 5.65
N THR A 168 7.78 -4.39 6.61
CA THR A 168 8.64 -3.19 6.64
C THR A 168 10.14 -3.52 6.84
N PRO A 169 10.55 -4.30 7.86
CA PRO A 169 11.94 -4.71 8.01
C PRO A 169 12.39 -5.61 6.85
N ILE A 170 11.53 -6.47 6.29
CA ILE A 170 11.87 -7.25 5.10
C ILE A 170 12.18 -6.32 3.91
N GLY A 171 11.31 -5.35 3.63
CA GLY A 171 11.53 -4.33 2.61
C GLY A 171 12.82 -3.54 2.85
N GLY A 172 13.08 -3.16 4.11
CA GLY A 172 14.29 -2.47 4.53
C GLY A 172 15.56 -3.29 4.31
N THR A 173 15.55 -4.57 4.67
CA THR A 173 16.71 -5.45 4.41
C THR A 173 17.00 -5.57 2.92
N MET A 174 15.97 -5.70 2.08
CA MET A 174 16.13 -5.69 0.62
C MET A 174 16.68 -4.35 0.11
N GLY A 175 16.25 -3.23 0.68
CA GLY A 175 16.77 -1.90 0.38
C GLY A 175 18.25 -1.75 0.74
N ILE A 176 18.67 -2.25 1.91
CA ILE A 176 20.06 -2.23 2.37
C ILE A 176 20.96 -3.08 1.47
N ILE A 177 20.50 -4.26 1.06
CA ILE A 177 21.24 -5.12 0.12
C ILE A 177 21.45 -4.39 -1.21
N LEU A 178 20.42 -3.67 -1.69
CA LEU A 178 20.56 -2.86 -2.90
C LEU A 178 21.48 -1.65 -2.67
N GLU A 179 21.46 -1.05 -1.48
CA GLU A 179 22.32 0.07 -1.12
C GLU A 179 23.81 -0.30 -1.20
N ASP A 180 24.16 -1.50 -0.74
CA ASP A 180 25.53 -2.05 -0.75
C ASP A 180 26.09 -2.20 -2.18
N SER A 181 25.22 -2.24 -3.18
CA SER A 181 25.54 -2.38 -4.60
C SER A 181 26.05 -1.06 -5.23
N ALA A 182 27.07 -0.41 -4.65
CA ALA A 182 27.84 0.72 -5.22
C ALA A 182 27.05 1.77 -6.05
N MET A 183 25.83 2.13 -5.63
CA MET A 183 25.01 3.11 -6.35
C MET A 183 25.44 4.55 -6.03
N ASN A 184 25.56 5.40 -7.04
CA ASN A 184 25.81 6.84 -6.86
C ASN A 184 24.73 7.48 -5.97
N GLY A 185 25.11 8.40 -5.06
CA GLY A 185 24.18 9.06 -4.13
C GLY A 185 22.99 9.77 -4.80
N GLN A 186 23.17 10.32 -6.02
CA GLN A 186 22.07 10.90 -6.79
C GLN A 186 21.04 9.86 -7.23
N THR A 187 21.47 8.64 -7.57
CA THR A 187 20.58 7.55 -7.96
C THR A 187 19.80 7.04 -6.76
N LYS A 188 20.42 6.97 -5.57
CA LYS A 188 19.74 6.61 -4.33
C LYS A 188 18.60 7.58 -4.01
N ASP A 189 18.88 8.88 -4.03
CA ASP A 189 17.85 9.90 -3.81
C ASP A 189 16.70 9.81 -4.84
N ALA A 190 17.02 9.49 -6.11
CA ALA A 190 16.01 9.29 -7.14
C ALA A 190 15.15 8.04 -6.89
N VAL A 191 15.76 6.91 -6.52
CA VAL A 191 15.06 5.65 -6.18
C VAL A 191 14.16 5.85 -4.96
N THR A 192 14.69 6.44 -3.89
CA THR A 192 13.92 6.80 -2.70
C THR A 192 12.74 7.69 -3.07
N CYS A 193 12.96 8.70 -3.94
CA CYS A 193 11.89 9.58 -4.39
C CYS A 193 10.78 8.85 -5.16
N VAL A 194 11.15 7.93 -6.05
CA VAL A 194 10.20 7.11 -6.81
C VAL A 194 9.40 6.20 -5.87
N LEU A 195 10.07 5.51 -4.94
CA LEU A 195 9.43 4.59 -4.01
C LEU A 195 8.49 5.31 -3.04
N LEU A 196 8.88 6.48 -2.52
CA LEU A 196 8.00 7.31 -1.68
C LEU A 196 6.78 7.81 -2.47
N SER A 197 6.97 8.19 -3.74
CA SER A 197 5.86 8.63 -4.59
C SER A 197 4.88 7.49 -4.88
N LEU A 198 5.41 6.29 -5.16
CA LEU A 198 4.59 5.09 -5.31
C LEU A 198 3.86 4.76 -4.01
N ALA A 199 4.55 4.75 -2.86
CA ALA A 199 3.96 4.50 -1.56
C ALA A 199 2.88 5.53 -1.19
N LEU A 200 3.02 6.79 -1.58
CA LEU A 200 1.98 7.79 -1.39
C LEU A 200 0.74 7.49 -2.27
N GLY A 201 0.95 7.04 -3.52
CA GLY A 201 -0.13 6.59 -4.40
C GLY A 201 -0.90 5.38 -3.83
N THR A 202 -0.19 4.42 -3.22
CA THR A 202 -0.83 3.29 -2.55
C THR A 202 -1.59 3.71 -1.30
N PHE A 203 -1.06 4.67 -0.53
CA PHE A 203 -1.76 5.24 0.63
C PHE A 203 -3.08 5.89 0.22
N ILE A 204 -3.08 6.66 -0.87
CA ILE A 204 -4.31 7.27 -1.42
C ILE A 204 -5.34 6.18 -1.78
N TYR A 205 -4.92 5.08 -2.42
CA TYR A 205 -5.81 3.94 -2.68
C TYR A 205 -6.41 3.38 -1.39
N ILE A 206 -5.58 3.15 -0.37
CA ILE A 206 -6.01 2.63 0.93
C ILE A 206 -7.02 3.58 1.59
N THR A 207 -6.78 4.90 1.58
CA THR A 207 -7.71 5.88 2.14
C THR A 207 -9.03 5.92 1.38
N PHE A 208 -9.02 5.87 0.04
CA PHE A 208 -10.27 5.79 -0.73
C PHE A 208 -11.01 4.47 -0.48
N PHE A 209 -10.29 3.36 -0.39
CA PHE A 209 -10.87 2.07 -0.06
C PHE A 209 -11.48 2.07 1.35
N GLU A 210 -10.86 2.75 2.31
CA GLU A 210 -11.40 2.94 3.65
C GLU A 210 -12.65 3.82 3.64
N VAL A 211 -12.57 5.03 3.06
CA VAL A 211 -13.66 6.02 3.03
C VAL A 211 -14.88 5.53 2.26
N SER A 212 -14.69 4.86 1.11
CA SER A 212 -15.80 4.29 0.33
C SER A 212 -16.58 3.18 1.04
N HIS A 213 -16.07 2.71 2.19
CA HIS A 213 -16.66 1.62 2.95
C HIS A 213 -16.96 1.98 4.42
N LEU A 214 -16.82 3.25 4.80
CA LEU A 214 -17.51 3.75 5.99
C LEU A 214 -19.01 3.93 5.65
N PRO A 215 -19.92 3.45 6.52
CA PRO A 215 -21.36 3.67 6.36
C PRO A 215 -21.74 5.15 6.52
#